data_AF-A0A954QWP5-F1
#
_entry.id   AF-A0A954QWP5-F1
#
_cell.length_a   1.000
_cell.length_b   1.000
_cell.length_c   1.000
_cell.angle_alpha   90.00
_cell.angle_beta   90.00
_cell.angle_gamma   90.00
#
_symmetry.space_group_name_H-M   'P 1'
#
loop_
_entity.id
_entity.type
_entity.pdbx_description
1 polymer ?
#
loop_
_entity_poly.entity_id
_entity_poly.type
_entity_poly.pdbx_seq_one_letter_code
_entity_poly.pdbx_strand_id
1 'polypeptide(L)'
;MDLIQIEDIWQSSFVSSYWRNGLVLGNAISGVDIALWDILGKRAGLPLYQLLGGKARRAVDTYHHASGSDFKEVEDSVCSFMEQSYRHVRAQVSVAGLSTYGVRSDDQDESVPENRRSQTWEPKQYMRTVPRLFAHLREQLGEEVELLHDVHERVPPILAIQLVKDLEPYRLFFLEDPFAPGDNSFFKHLG
;
A
#
# COMPACT_ATOMS: atom_id res chain seq x y z
N MET A 1 9.78 -1.25 36.65
CA MET A 1 8.83 -0.92 35.58
C MET A 1 7.69 -1.91 35.68
N ASP A 2 6.47 -1.44 35.95
CA ASP A 2 5.29 -2.30 35.97
C ASP A 2 4.75 -2.43 34.55
N LEU A 3 4.69 -3.66 34.02
CA LEU A 3 4.42 -3.94 32.60
C LEU A 3 3.02 -3.53 32.13
N ILE A 4 2.12 -3.19 33.06
CA ILE A 4 0.74 -2.75 32.77
C ILE A 4 0.64 -1.25 32.49
N GLN A 5 1.70 -0.46 32.75
CA GLN A 5 1.68 0.98 32.51
C GLN A 5 2.04 1.31 31.05
N ILE A 6 1.35 0.68 30.09
CA ILE A 6 1.66 0.77 28.64
C ILE A 6 1.82 2.24 28.19
N GLU A 7 0.89 3.11 28.61
CA GLU A 7 0.92 4.54 28.27
C GLU A 7 2.17 5.24 28.85
N ASP A 8 2.55 4.99 30.10
CA ASP A 8 3.74 5.58 30.72
C ASP A 8 5.02 5.16 29.98
N ILE A 9 5.10 3.89 29.60
CA ILE A 9 6.22 3.31 28.85
C ILE A 9 6.30 3.98 27.48
N TRP A 10 5.18 4.08 26.77
CA TRP A 10 5.12 4.70 25.45
C TRP A 10 5.55 6.17 25.52
N GLN A 11 4.95 6.96 26.42
CA GLN A 11 5.25 8.39 26.57
C GLN A 11 6.71 8.62 26.95
N SER A 12 7.21 7.86 27.93
CA SER A 12 8.60 7.95 28.38
C SER A 12 9.56 7.60 27.26
N SER A 13 9.34 6.49 26.54
CA SER A 13 10.17 6.10 25.39
C SER A 13 10.14 7.15 24.28
N PHE A 14 8.97 7.70 23.95
CA PHE A 14 8.81 8.70 22.90
C PHE A 14 9.58 10.00 23.18
N VAL A 15 9.64 10.44 24.43
CA VAL A 15 10.35 11.69 24.80
C VAL A 15 11.78 11.48 25.29
N SER A 16 12.17 10.25 25.62
CA SER A 16 13.48 9.90 26.23
C SER A 16 14.69 10.35 25.40
N SER A 17 14.60 10.26 24.07
CA SER A 17 15.68 10.65 23.16
C SER A 17 15.79 12.17 22.94
N TYR A 18 14.90 12.96 23.57
CA TYR A 18 14.65 14.38 23.32
C TYR A 18 14.15 14.67 21.90
N TRP A 19 14.86 14.15 20.89
CA TRP A 19 14.44 14.07 19.50
C TRP A 19 13.29 13.07 19.36
N ARG A 20 12.23 13.49 18.65
CA ARG A 20 10.99 12.74 18.49
C ARG A 20 10.79 12.37 17.02
N ASN A 21 9.94 11.38 16.79
CA ASN A 21 9.60 10.85 15.46
C ASN A 21 10.80 10.19 14.75
N GLY A 22 10.56 9.79 13.49
CA GLY A 22 11.55 9.13 12.65
C GLY A 22 11.36 7.62 12.59
N LEU A 23 11.82 7.03 11.49
CA LEU A 23 11.58 5.62 11.18
C LEU A 23 12.17 4.67 12.23
N VAL A 24 13.41 4.91 12.67
CA VAL A 24 14.09 4.02 13.62
C VAL A 24 13.40 4.03 14.98
N LEU A 25 13.20 5.22 15.56
CA LEU A 25 12.56 5.37 16.86
C LEU A 25 11.10 4.88 16.82
N GLY A 26 10.35 5.25 15.78
CA GLY A 26 8.96 4.83 15.61
C GLY A 26 8.79 3.31 15.55
N ASN A 27 9.66 2.62 14.80
CA ASN A 27 9.65 1.16 14.74
C ASN A 27 10.01 0.52 16.10
N ALA A 28 11.02 1.06 16.79
CA ALA A 28 11.42 0.54 18.10
C ALA A 28 10.29 0.67 19.15
N ILE A 29 9.65 1.84 19.23
CA ILE A 29 8.52 2.08 20.15
C ILE A 29 7.33 1.19 19.79
N SER A 30 6.99 1.08 18.50
CA SER A 30 5.89 0.21 18.03
C SER A 30 6.07 -1.25 18.45
N GLY A 31 7.28 -1.80 18.29
CA GLY A 31 7.58 -3.16 18.70
C GLY A 31 7.38 -3.40 20.21
N VAL A 32 7.77 -2.42 21.04
CA VAL A 32 7.54 -2.47 22.50
C VAL A 32 6.05 -2.38 22.82
N ASP A 33 5.33 -1.43 22.22
CA ASP A 33 3.90 -1.22 22.46
C ASP A 33 3.07 -2.46 22.12
N ILE A 34 3.28 -3.05 20.94
CA ILE A 34 2.61 -4.29 20.51
C ILE A 34 2.87 -5.43 21.51
N ALA A 35 4.11 -5.58 21.98
CA ALA A 35 4.46 -6.63 22.95
C ALA A 35 3.78 -6.41 24.31
N LEU A 36 3.68 -5.17 24.78
CA LEU A 36 2.99 -4.84 26.02
C LEU A 36 1.49 -5.11 25.93
N TRP A 37 0.86 -4.75 24.80
CA TRP A 37 -0.55 -5.08 24.54
C TRP A 37 -0.79 -6.59 24.45
N ASP A 38 0.11 -7.36 23.85
CA ASP A 38 0.06 -8.82 23.83
C ASP A 38 0.16 -9.42 25.25
N ILE A 39 1.09 -8.93 26.08
CA ILE A 39 1.22 -9.33 27.49
C ILE A 39 -0.08 -9.02 28.26
N LEU A 40 -0.67 -7.84 28.05
CA LEU A 40 -1.91 -7.45 28.70
C LEU A 40 -3.08 -8.37 28.28
N GLY A 41 -3.20 -8.67 26.98
CA GLY A 41 -4.18 -9.63 26.46
C GLY A 41 -4.04 -11.02 27.08
N LYS A 42 -2.81 -11.55 27.10
CA LYS A 42 -2.48 -12.84 27.71
C LYS A 42 -2.80 -12.88 29.21
N ARG A 43 -2.47 -11.82 29.95
CA ARG A 43 -2.76 -11.70 31.39
C ARG A 43 -4.26 -11.60 31.67
N ALA A 44 -5.02 -10.89 30.82
CA ALA A 44 -6.46 -10.79 30.93
C ALA A 44 -7.18 -12.08 30.50
N GLY A 45 -6.50 -13.00 29.82
CA GLY A 45 -7.12 -14.19 29.22
C GLY A 45 -8.10 -13.83 28.09
N LEU A 46 -7.92 -12.67 27.47
CA LEU A 46 -8.82 -12.13 26.44
C LEU A 46 -8.04 -11.90 25.14
N PRO A 47 -8.66 -12.12 23.96
CA PRO A 47 -8.08 -11.65 22.71
C PRO A 47 -8.02 -10.12 22.71
N LEU A 48 -6.93 -9.55 22.18
CA LEU A 48 -6.63 -8.11 22.28
C LEU A 48 -7.79 -7.20 21.86
N TYR A 49 -8.53 -7.53 20.79
CA TYR A 49 -9.67 -6.71 20.34
C TYR A 49 -10.77 -6.55 21.40
N GLN A 50 -10.91 -7.47 22.37
CA GLN A 50 -11.86 -7.32 23.47
C GLN A 50 -11.43 -6.22 24.44
N LEU A 51 -10.12 -6.10 24.68
CA LEU A 51 -9.56 -5.00 25.47
C LEU A 51 -9.72 -3.66 24.76
N LEU A 52 -9.71 -3.65 23.42
CA LEU A 52 -9.89 -2.46 22.58
C LEU A 52 -11.36 -2.02 22.41
N GLY A 53 -12.32 -2.67 23.09
CA GLY A 53 -13.75 -2.31 23.04
C GLY A 53 -14.65 -3.33 22.34
N GLY A 54 -14.13 -4.49 21.95
CA GLY A 54 -14.92 -5.61 21.42
C GLY A 54 -15.13 -5.55 19.90
N LYS A 55 -15.96 -6.47 19.39
CA LYS A 55 -16.18 -6.63 17.94
C LYS A 55 -17.08 -5.53 17.38
N ALA A 56 -16.57 -4.76 16.43
CA ALA A 56 -17.35 -3.83 15.62
C ALA A 56 -17.79 -4.40 14.25
N ARG A 57 -17.29 -5.59 13.88
CA ARG A 57 -17.58 -6.28 12.60
C ARG A 57 -17.34 -7.78 12.73
N ARG A 58 -17.86 -8.57 11.77
CA ARG A 58 -17.68 -10.04 11.74
C ARG A 58 -16.25 -10.45 11.36
N ALA A 59 -15.68 -9.78 10.36
CA ALA A 59 -14.33 -9.99 9.84
C ALA A 59 -13.82 -8.68 9.20
N VAL A 60 -12.53 -8.61 8.90
CA VAL A 60 -11.90 -7.49 8.18
C VAL A 60 -11.70 -7.92 6.74
N ASP A 61 -12.14 -7.09 5.79
CA ASP A 61 -11.85 -7.31 4.37
C ASP A 61 -10.39 -7.02 4.07
N THR A 62 -9.80 -7.84 3.21
CA THR A 62 -8.43 -7.68 2.72
C THR A 62 -8.45 -7.47 1.20
N TYR A 63 -7.37 -6.87 0.70
CA TYR A 63 -7.08 -6.83 -0.73
C TYR A 63 -5.83 -7.65 -1.03
N HIS A 64 -5.71 -8.12 -2.27
CA HIS A 64 -4.54 -8.85 -2.74
C HIS A 64 -3.81 -8.09 -3.85
N HIS A 65 -2.56 -8.48 -4.09
CA HIS A 65 -1.70 -7.92 -5.13
C HIS A 65 -1.77 -8.77 -6.39
N ALA A 66 -2.25 -8.18 -7.49
CA ALA A 66 -2.17 -8.73 -8.84
C ALA A 66 -1.15 -7.94 -9.66
N SER A 67 -0.17 -8.64 -10.21
CA SER A 67 0.94 -8.05 -10.95
C SER A 67 1.29 -8.87 -12.18
N GLY A 68 1.63 -8.22 -13.28
CA GLY A 68 2.00 -8.89 -14.53
C GLY A 68 2.90 -8.03 -15.41
N SER A 69 3.53 -8.67 -16.39
CA SER A 69 4.36 -8.01 -17.39
C SER A 69 3.54 -7.37 -18.53
N ASP A 70 2.31 -7.82 -18.72
CA ASP A 70 1.33 -7.25 -19.63
C ASP A 70 -0.09 -7.26 -19.01
N PHE A 71 -1.07 -6.69 -19.72
CA PHE A 71 -2.44 -6.56 -19.23
C PHE A 71 -3.14 -7.92 -19.03
N LYS A 72 -2.79 -8.92 -19.85
CA LYS A 72 -3.43 -10.24 -19.76
C LYS A 72 -2.93 -10.99 -18.52
N GLU A 73 -1.64 -10.90 -18.21
CA GLU A 73 -1.11 -11.46 -16.97
C GLU A 73 -1.71 -10.79 -15.72
N VAL A 74 -1.93 -9.46 -15.74
CA VAL A 74 -2.63 -8.79 -14.63
C VAL A 74 -4.07 -9.29 -14.52
N GLU A 75 -4.80 -9.36 -15.64
CA GLU A 75 -6.17 -9.86 -15.70
C GLU A 75 -6.29 -11.28 -15.13
N ASP A 76 -5.43 -12.21 -15.60
CA ASP A 76 -5.42 -13.60 -15.14
C ASP A 76 -5.14 -13.69 -13.64
N SER A 77 -4.26 -12.85 -13.12
CA SER A 77 -3.99 -12.74 -11.69
C SER A 77 -5.19 -12.22 -10.91
N VAL A 78 -5.90 -11.20 -11.41
CA VAL A 78 -7.13 -10.70 -10.78
C VAL A 78 -8.22 -11.78 -10.78
N CYS A 79 -8.42 -12.48 -11.90
CA CYS A 79 -9.36 -13.60 -12.01
C CYS A 79 -9.08 -14.69 -10.97
N SER A 80 -7.82 -15.08 -10.79
CA SER A 80 -7.44 -16.07 -9.78
C SER A 80 -7.80 -15.65 -8.34
N PHE A 81 -7.74 -14.36 -8.03
CA PHE A 81 -8.20 -13.85 -6.73
C PHE A 81 -9.72 -13.80 -6.63
N MET A 82 -10.42 -13.48 -7.72
CA MET A 82 -11.89 -13.53 -7.74
C MET A 82 -12.41 -14.96 -7.52
N GLU A 83 -11.76 -15.97 -8.09
CA GLU A 83 -12.08 -17.40 -7.84
C GLU A 83 -11.93 -17.79 -6.36
N GLN A 84 -10.98 -17.15 -5.67
CA GLN A 84 -10.77 -17.28 -4.22
C GLN A 84 -11.71 -16.38 -3.39
N SER A 85 -12.71 -15.75 -4.03
CA SER A 85 -13.69 -14.86 -3.41
C SER A 85 -13.12 -13.55 -2.85
N TYR A 86 -11.94 -13.12 -3.31
CA TYR A 86 -11.47 -11.77 -3.01
C TYR A 86 -12.30 -10.75 -3.77
N ARG A 87 -12.65 -9.67 -3.07
CA ARG A 87 -13.45 -8.57 -3.61
C ARG A 87 -12.62 -7.35 -3.97
N HIS A 88 -11.44 -7.22 -3.37
CA HIS A 88 -10.55 -6.07 -3.52
C HIS A 88 -9.20 -6.55 -4.07
N VAL A 89 -8.75 -5.99 -5.20
CA VAL A 89 -7.49 -6.39 -5.83
C VAL A 89 -6.71 -5.17 -6.30
N ARG A 90 -5.46 -5.06 -5.86
CA ARG A 90 -4.51 -4.03 -6.29
C ARG A 90 -3.80 -4.49 -7.55
N ALA A 91 -4.04 -3.81 -8.67
CA ALA A 91 -3.52 -4.14 -9.97
C ALA A 91 -2.28 -3.31 -10.30
N GLN A 92 -1.20 -3.98 -10.72
CA GLN A 92 0.05 -3.38 -11.16
C GLN A 92 0.51 -4.05 -12.46
N VAL A 93 0.97 -3.26 -13.44
CA VAL A 93 1.55 -3.80 -14.68
C VAL A 93 2.95 -3.25 -14.85
N SER A 94 3.88 -4.06 -15.36
CA SER A 94 5.21 -3.56 -15.66
C SER A 94 5.14 -2.56 -16.82
N VAL A 95 6.08 -1.64 -16.82
CA VAL A 95 6.32 -0.74 -17.94
C VAL A 95 7.60 -1.19 -18.61
N ALA A 96 7.49 -1.74 -19.83
CA ALA A 96 8.63 -2.33 -20.55
C ALA A 96 9.85 -1.38 -20.59
N GLY A 97 11.00 -1.90 -20.15
CA GLY A 97 12.28 -1.18 -20.11
C GLY A 97 12.44 -0.18 -18.96
N LEU A 98 11.48 -0.10 -18.04
CA LEU A 98 11.48 0.83 -16.90
C LEU A 98 11.24 0.09 -15.59
N SER A 99 11.69 0.70 -14.48
CA SER A 99 11.23 0.29 -13.15
C SER A 99 9.72 0.42 -13.06
N THR A 100 9.08 -0.54 -12.42
CA THR A 100 7.69 -0.39 -11.99
C THR A 100 7.51 -1.00 -10.62
N TYR A 101 6.82 -0.29 -9.74
CA TYR A 101 6.59 -0.77 -8.39
C TYR A 101 5.58 -1.93 -8.39
N GLY A 102 5.82 -2.94 -7.54
CA GLY A 102 4.91 -4.07 -7.36
C GLY A 102 4.99 -5.15 -8.45
N VAL A 103 5.93 -5.06 -9.41
CA VAL A 103 6.18 -6.13 -10.39
C VAL A 103 7.63 -6.61 -10.26
N ARG A 104 7.84 -7.94 -10.20
CA ARG A 104 9.19 -8.51 -10.22
C ARG A 104 9.76 -8.37 -11.62
N SER A 105 10.82 -7.59 -11.78
CA SER A 105 11.60 -7.54 -13.03
C SER A 105 12.68 -8.64 -12.99
N ASP A 106 12.66 -9.59 -13.91
CA ASP A 106 13.70 -10.62 -14.04
C ASP A 106 15.01 -10.09 -14.64
N ASP A 107 15.00 -8.88 -15.22
CA ASP A 107 16.17 -8.20 -15.82
C ASP A 107 17.04 -7.46 -14.77
N GLN A 108 17.32 -8.09 -13.65
CA GLN A 108 18.25 -7.53 -12.65
C GLN A 108 19.57 -8.29 -12.68
N ASP A 109 20.65 -7.56 -12.94
CA ASP A 109 22.01 -8.08 -12.81
C ASP A 109 22.23 -8.56 -11.36
N GLU A 110 22.19 -9.88 -11.17
CA GLU A 110 22.34 -10.52 -9.87
C GLU A 110 23.70 -10.22 -9.23
N SER A 111 24.69 -9.79 -10.02
CA SER A 111 26.02 -9.40 -9.54
C SER A 111 26.02 -8.06 -8.78
N VAL A 112 24.97 -7.25 -8.93
CA VAL A 112 24.81 -5.99 -8.20
C VAL A 112 23.94 -6.25 -6.96
N PRO A 113 24.39 -5.87 -5.74
CA PRO A 113 23.56 -5.91 -4.54
C PRO A 113 22.25 -5.16 -4.75
N GLU A 114 21.13 -5.71 -4.27
CA GLU A 114 19.78 -5.16 -4.47
C GLU A 114 19.69 -3.67 -4.15
N ASN A 115 20.35 -3.23 -3.08
CA ASN A 115 20.39 -1.83 -2.65
C ASN A 115 21.18 -0.87 -3.57
N ARG A 116 21.80 -1.39 -4.64
CA ARG A 116 22.56 -0.62 -5.63
C ARG A 116 22.01 -0.74 -7.05
N ARG A 117 20.93 -1.50 -7.24
CA ARG A 117 20.30 -1.64 -8.55
C ARG A 117 19.49 -0.37 -8.83
N SER A 118 20.01 0.49 -9.69
CA SER A 118 19.27 1.65 -10.20
C SER A 118 18.54 1.27 -11.47
N GLN A 119 17.21 1.29 -11.42
CA GLN A 119 16.38 1.15 -12.62
C GLN A 119 15.86 2.53 -13.04
N THR A 120 15.85 2.78 -14.35
CA THR A 120 15.32 4.02 -14.92
C THR A 120 13.82 4.10 -14.67
N TRP A 121 13.33 5.28 -14.28
CA TRP A 121 11.91 5.57 -14.15
C TRP A 121 11.53 6.69 -15.13
N GLU A 122 10.45 6.52 -15.89
CA GLU A 122 9.92 7.56 -16.76
C GLU A 122 8.41 7.74 -16.56
N PRO A 123 7.97 8.86 -15.94
CA PRO A 123 6.57 9.10 -15.61
C PRO A 123 5.63 9.06 -16.81
N LYS A 124 6.01 9.56 -17.99
CA LYS A 124 5.05 9.71 -19.11
C LYS A 124 4.58 8.38 -19.67
N GLN A 125 5.41 7.34 -19.65
CA GLN A 125 4.99 6.02 -20.12
C GLN A 125 4.02 5.41 -19.12
N TYR A 126 4.33 5.49 -17.82
CA TYR A 126 3.43 5.09 -16.74
C TYR A 126 2.06 5.78 -16.85
N MET A 127 2.02 7.10 -17.04
CA MET A 127 0.80 7.90 -17.21
C MET A 127 -0.09 7.44 -18.38
N ARG A 128 0.49 6.82 -19.42
CA ARG A 128 -0.26 6.29 -20.57
C ARG A 128 -0.70 4.84 -20.36
N THR A 129 0.12 4.05 -19.69
CA THR A 129 -0.09 2.62 -19.49
C THR A 129 -1.17 2.37 -18.45
N VAL A 130 -1.16 3.09 -17.33
CA VAL A 130 -2.05 2.82 -16.19
C VAL A 130 -3.53 2.99 -16.54
N PRO A 131 -3.99 4.10 -17.16
CA PRO A 131 -5.39 4.20 -17.59
C PRO A 131 -5.81 3.10 -18.57
N ARG A 132 -4.91 2.66 -19.44
CA ARG A 132 -5.18 1.57 -20.40
C ARG A 132 -5.32 0.21 -19.72
N LEU A 133 -4.52 -0.05 -18.68
CA LEU A 133 -4.67 -1.24 -17.85
C LEU A 133 -6.08 -1.26 -17.23
N PHE A 134 -6.52 -0.16 -16.64
CA PHE A 134 -7.83 -0.12 -15.98
C PHE A 134 -9.00 -0.13 -16.97
N ALA A 135 -8.85 0.44 -18.16
CA ALA A 135 -9.80 0.24 -19.25
C ALA A 135 -9.96 -1.23 -19.60
N HIS A 136 -8.83 -1.94 -19.80
CA HIS A 136 -8.81 -3.36 -20.10
C HIS A 136 -9.48 -4.18 -18.99
N LEU A 137 -9.09 -3.96 -17.72
CA LEU A 137 -9.65 -4.70 -16.59
C LEU A 137 -11.16 -4.45 -16.44
N ARG A 138 -11.64 -3.22 -16.66
CA ARG A 138 -13.09 -2.93 -16.59
C ARG A 138 -13.86 -3.54 -17.75
N GLU A 139 -13.28 -3.57 -18.94
CA GLU A 139 -13.90 -4.23 -20.09
C GLU A 139 -14.04 -5.74 -19.88
N GLN A 140 -13.01 -6.40 -19.32
CA GLN A 140 -13.00 -7.86 -19.17
C GLN A 140 -13.69 -8.36 -17.89
N LEU A 141 -13.57 -7.62 -16.78
CA LEU A 141 -13.98 -8.09 -15.44
C LEU A 141 -15.25 -7.41 -14.91
N GLY A 142 -15.71 -6.35 -15.58
CA GLY A 142 -16.85 -5.55 -15.14
C GLY A 142 -16.57 -4.72 -13.88
N GLU A 143 -17.64 -4.39 -13.15
CA GLU A 143 -17.62 -3.42 -12.04
C GLU A 143 -17.66 -4.05 -10.64
N GLU A 144 -17.91 -5.37 -10.53
CA GLU A 144 -18.11 -6.05 -9.25
C GLU A 144 -16.83 -6.17 -8.42
N VAL A 145 -15.66 -6.30 -9.08
CA VAL A 145 -14.37 -6.31 -8.40
C VAL A 145 -13.93 -4.89 -8.08
N GLU A 146 -13.58 -4.65 -6.82
CA GLU A 146 -13.03 -3.38 -6.36
C GLU A 146 -11.53 -3.34 -6.71
N LEU A 147 -11.16 -2.47 -7.65
CA LEU A 147 -9.80 -2.36 -8.18
C LEU A 147 -9.05 -1.23 -7.49
N LEU A 148 -7.80 -1.50 -7.10
CA LEU A 148 -6.92 -0.57 -6.42
C LEU A 148 -5.67 -0.35 -7.29
N HIS A 149 -5.02 0.80 -7.14
CA HIS A 149 -3.72 1.06 -7.74
C HIS A 149 -2.82 1.84 -6.79
N ASP A 150 -1.51 1.60 -6.86
CA ASP A 150 -0.50 2.31 -6.06
C ASP A 150 0.45 3.05 -6.99
N VAL A 151 0.44 4.38 -6.90
CA VAL A 151 1.29 5.30 -7.68
C VAL A 151 2.70 5.36 -7.11
N HIS A 152 2.84 5.00 -5.84
CA HIS A 152 4.09 4.87 -5.14
C HIS A 152 4.95 6.13 -5.19
N GLU A 153 4.30 7.30 -5.04
CA GLU A 153 4.93 8.63 -5.05
C GLU A 153 5.83 8.94 -6.27
N ARG A 154 5.71 8.15 -7.35
CA ARG A 154 6.67 8.17 -8.47
C ARG A 154 6.42 9.27 -9.50
N VAL A 155 5.31 9.99 -9.43
CA VAL A 155 4.96 11.01 -10.42
C VAL A 155 4.91 12.41 -9.79
N PRO A 156 5.38 13.46 -10.49
CA PRO A 156 5.22 14.84 -10.04
C PRO A 156 3.75 15.21 -9.79
N PRO A 157 3.44 16.12 -8.85
CA PRO A 157 2.06 16.42 -8.47
C PRO A 157 1.12 16.78 -9.62
N ILE A 158 1.59 17.54 -10.62
CA ILE A 158 0.77 17.89 -11.79
C ILE A 158 0.37 16.67 -12.62
N LEU A 159 1.23 15.66 -12.71
CA LEU A 159 0.93 14.40 -13.40
C LEU A 159 0.03 13.51 -12.54
N ALA A 160 0.23 13.47 -11.22
CA ALA A 160 -0.67 12.76 -10.31
C ALA A 160 -2.12 13.27 -10.42
N ILE A 161 -2.31 14.59 -10.43
CA ILE A 161 -3.64 15.21 -10.60
C ILE A 161 -4.27 14.80 -11.93
N GLN A 162 -3.48 14.76 -13.01
CA GLN A 162 -3.97 14.28 -14.29
C GLN A 162 -4.32 12.78 -14.25
N LEU A 163 -3.50 11.96 -13.60
CA LEU A 163 -3.72 10.52 -13.50
C LEU A 163 -5.02 10.20 -12.76
N VAL A 164 -5.28 10.92 -11.67
CA VAL A 164 -6.54 10.80 -10.92
C VAL A 164 -7.73 11.00 -11.85
N LYS A 165 -7.72 12.09 -12.65
CA LYS A 165 -8.79 12.38 -13.62
C LYS A 165 -8.91 11.32 -14.70
N ASP A 166 -7.78 10.85 -15.22
CA ASP A 166 -7.75 9.83 -16.26
C ASP A 166 -8.27 8.47 -15.75
N LEU A 167 -8.26 8.24 -14.44
CA LEU A 167 -8.72 7.02 -13.78
C LEU A 167 -10.15 7.09 -13.22
N GLU A 168 -10.76 8.27 -13.14
CA GLU A 168 -12.16 8.46 -12.69
C GLU A 168 -13.15 7.52 -13.40
N PRO A 169 -13.09 7.31 -14.73
CA PRO A 169 -14.05 6.44 -15.42
C PRO A 169 -14.03 4.98 -14.95
N TYR A 170 -12.94 4.53 -14.32
CA TYR A 170 -12.77 3.14 -13.92
C TYR A 170 -13.16 2.88 -12.46
N ARG A 171 -13.63 3.90 -11.72
CA ARG A 171 -14.14 3.75 -10.34
C ARG A 171 -13.23 2.88 -9.48
N LEU A 172 -11.98 3.31 -9.30
CA LEU A 172 -11.07 2.62 -8.39
C LEU A 172 -11.60 2.71 -6.96
N PHE A 173 -11.38 1.65 -6.18
CA PHE A 173 -11.68 1.64 -4.75
C PHE A 173 -10.82 2.69 -4.02
N PHE A 174 -9.53 2.74 -4.34
CA PHE A 174 -8.67 3.89 -4.07
C PHE A 174 -7.49 3.94 -5.05
N LEU A 175 -6.91 5.13 -5.15
CA LEU A 175 -5.58 5.37 -5.73
C LEU A 175 -4.63 5.72 -4.58
N GLU A 176 -3.65 4.86 -4.34
CA GLU A 176 -2.68 4.95 -3.23
C GLU A 176 -1.47 5.79 -3.64
N ASP A 177 -0.99 6.58 -2.68
CA ASP A 177 0.20 7.43 -2.74
C ASP A 177 0.40 8.24 -4.04
N PRO A 178 -0.61 9.02 -4.49
CA PRO A 178 -0.47 9.87 -5.67
C PRO A 178 0.57 10.99 -5.48
N PHE A 179 0.88 11.37 -4.23
CA PHE A 179 1.85 12.39 -3.88
C PHE A 179 2.83 11.85 -2.84
N ALA A 180 4.08 12.32 -2.88
CA ALA A 180 5.02 12.09 -1.80
C ALA A 180 4.50 12.75 -0.50
N PRO A 181 4.88 12.26 0.69
CA PRO A 181 4.40 12.81 1.98
C PRO A 181 4.63 14.32 2.16
N GLY A 182 5.70 14.87 1.55
CA GLY A 182 5.98 16.31 1.56
C GLY A 182 5.01 17.15 0.73
N ASP A 183 4.30 16.52 -0.20
CA ASP A 183 3.41 17.15 -1.17
C ASP A 183 1.93 16.94 -0.82
N ASN A 184 1.61 16.50 0.40
CA ASN A 184 0.22 16.28 0.84
C ASN A 184 -0.69 17.52 0.70
N SER A 185 -0.13 18.73 0.62
CA SER A 185 -0.93 19.93 0.36
C SER A 185 -1.63 19.93 -1.00
N PHE A 186 -1.19 19.09 -1.95
CA PHE A 186 -1.78 18.98 -3.28
C PHE A 186 -3.08 18.17 -3.32
N PHE A 187 -3.42 17.40 -2.28
CA PHE A 187 -4.70 16.68 -2.19
C PHE A 187 -5.92 17.60 -2.37
N LYS A 188 -5.82 18.88 -1.96
CA LYS A 188 -6.88 19.89 -2.15
C LYS A 188 -7.20 20.22 -3.61
N HIS A 189 -6.36 19.77 -4.55
CA HIS A 189 -6.51 19.99 -5.99
C HIS A 189 -7.10 18.76 -6.72
N LEU A 190 -7.34 17.66 -6.00
CA LEU A 190 -8.10 16.52 -6.50
C LEU A 190 -9.59 16.84 -6.34
N GLY A 191 -10.20 17.40 -7.38
CA GLY A 191 -11.59 17.85 -7.38
C GLY A 191 -12.17 17.84 -8.77
#